data_AF-A0ABD2WJD9-F1
#
_entry.id   AF-A0ABD2WJD9-F1
#
_cell.length_a   1.000
_cell.length_b   1.000
_cell.length_c   1.000
_cell.angle_alpha   90.00
_cell.angle_beta   90.00
_cell.angle_gamma   90.00
#
_symmetry.space_group_name_H-M   'P 1'
#
loop_
_entity.id
_entity.type
_entity.pdbx_description
1 polymer ?
#
loop_
_entity_poly.entity_id
_entity_poly.type
_entity_poly.pdbx_seq_one_letter_code
_entity_poly.pdbx_strand_id
1 'polypeptide(L)'
;MASDTKVFFKESDDWESFIERLEFYFTAKKIETMEMKRAVLMTIIDEATYKLIKALCAPKKPSEETFDAITKLVENHLKPKPSDLMEHYKFN
;
A
#
# COMPACT_ATOMS: atom_id res chain seq x y z
N MET A 1 -27.64 -10.01 -2.93
CA MET A 1 -26.94 -8.72 -2.78
C MET A 1 -25.47 -8.98 -3.00
N ALA A 2 -25.03 -8.94 -4.27
CA ALA A 2 -23.62 -9.13 -4.60
C ALA A 2 -22.91 -7.81 -4.31
N SER A 3 -22.21 -7.74 -3.19
CA SER A 3 -21.31 -6.64 -2.87
C SER A 3 -20.07 -6.78 -3.75
N ASP A 4 -20.22 -6.47 -5.05
CA ASP A 4 -19.14 -6.40 -6.04
C ASP A 4 -18.11 -5.35 -5.61
N THR A 5 -17.21 -5.73 -4.71
CA THR A 5 -16.10 -4.88 -4.31
C THR A 5 -14.99 -5.09 -5.35
N LYS A 6 -15.08 -4.34 -6.45
CA LYS A 6 -14.13 -4.33 -7.59
C LYS A 6 -12.76 -3.70 -7.26
N VAL A 7 -12.48 -3.42 -5.99
CA VAL A 7 -11.19 -2.89 -5.55
C VAL A 7 -10.40 -4.09 -5.07
N PHE A 8 -9.50 -4.57 -5.94
CA PHE A 8 -8.57 -5.64 -5.66
C PHE A 8 -7.21 -5.20 -6.19
N PHE A 9 -6.15 -5.35 -5.41
CA PHE A 9 -4.79 -5.11 -5.86
C PHE A 9 -4.17 -6.43 -6.30
N LYS A 10 -3.58 -6.43 -7.50
CA LYS A 10 -2.69 -7.48 -7.95
C LYS A 10 -1.28 -6.90 -8.07
N GLU A 11 -0.26 -7.72 -7.83
CA GLU A 11 1.17 -7.34 -7.99
C GLU A 11 1.51 -6.65 -9.32
N SER A 12 0.75 -6.91 -10.40
CA SER A 12 0.92 -6.28 -11.70
C SER A 12 0.24 -4.90 -11.86
N ASP A 13 -0.54 -4.48 -10.87
CA ASP A 13 -1.26 -3.20 -10.87
C ASP A 13 -0.35 -2.07 -10.36
N ASP A 14 -0.63 -0.86 -10.83
CA ASP A 14 0.02 0.34 -10.34
C ASP A 14 -0.46 0.68 -8.92
N TRP A 15 0.48 0.76 -7.97
CA TRP A 15 0.19 0.97 -6.56
C TRP A 15 -0.47 2.33 -6.29
N GLU A 16 -0.01 3.39 -6.94
CA GLU A 16 -0.57 4.74 -6.77
C GLU A 16 -2.03 4.76 -7.21
N SER A 17 -2.31 4.28 -8.42
CA SER A 17 -3.65 4.17 -8.97
C SER A 17 -4.57 3.31 -8.10
N PHE A 18 -4.05 2.26 -7.49
CA PHE A 18 -4.79 1.43 -6.54
C PHE A 18 -5.13 2.19 -5.26
N ILE A 19 -4.18 2.92 -4.68
CA ILE A 19 -4.42 3.74 -3.48
C ILE A 19 -5.45 4.83 -3.75
N GLU A 20 -5.37 5.53 -4.87
CA GLU A 20 -6.38 6.54 -5.25
C GLU A 20 -7.79 5.93 -5.32
N ARG A 21 -7.93 4.77 -5.99
CA ARG A 21 -9.21 4.03 -6.06
C ARG A 21 -9.69 3.58 -4.68
N LEU A 22 -8.78 3.21 -3.81
CA LEU A 22 -9.07 2.80 -2.44
C LEU A 22 -9.53 3.99 -1.58
N GLU A 23 -8.98 5.19 -1.77
CA GLU A 23 -9.44 6.40 -1.09
C GLU A 23 -10.85 6.81 -1.53
N PHE A 24 -11.18 6.68 -2.81
CA PHE A 24 -12.56 6.84 -3.27
C PHE A 24 -13.50 5.81 -2.63
N TYR A 25 -13.04 4.57 -2.46
CA TYR A 25 -13.81 3.53 -1.79
C TYR A 25 -14.07 3.88 -0.31
N PHE A 26 -13.06 4.36 0.42
CA PHE A 26 -13.24 4.83 1.79
C PHE A 26 -14.24 5.97 1.88
N THR A 27 -14.16 6.93 0.98
CA THR A 27 -15.09 8.07 0.91
C THR A 27 -16.52 7.61 0.64
N ALA A 28 -16.71 6.74 -0.35
CA ALA A 28 -18.03 6.21 -0.72
C ALA A 28 -18.66 5.35 0.40
N LYS A 29 -17.84 4.62 1.16
CA LYS A 29 -18.29 3.77 2.27
C LYS A 29 -18.31 4.48 3.63
N LYS A 30 -17.94 5.77 3.69
CA LYS A 30 -17.79 6.55 4.94
C LYS A 30 -16.86 5.87 5.95
N ILE A 31 -15.74 5.35 5.47
CA ILE A 31 -14.70 4.73 6.29
C ILE A 31 -13.73 5.83 6.73
N GLU A 32 -13.92 6.32 7.95
CA GLU A 32 -13.15 7.45 8.49
C GLU A 32 -12.05 7.00 9.47
N THR A 33 -12.22 5.84 10.11
CA THR A 33 -11.26 5.36 11.11
C THR A 33 -10.04 4.73 10.44
N MET A 34 -8.85 5.05 10.96
CA MET A 34 -7.58 4.50 10.46
C MET A 34 -7.54 2.97 10.55
N GLU A 35 -8.18 2.40 11.57
CA GLU A 35 -8.28 0.96 11.78
C GLU A 35 -9.11 0.28 10.69
N MET A 36 -10.25 0.87 10.30
CA MET A 36 -11.07 0.33 9.22
C MET A 36 -10.38 0.47 7.87
N LYS A 37 -9.72 1.60 7.59
CA LYS A 37 -8.94 1.79 6.35
C LYS A 37 -7.88 0.70 6.20
N ARG A 38 -7.12 0.45 7.27
CA ARG A 38 -6.13 -0.64 7.34
C ARG A 38 -6.79 -2.00 7.16
N ALA A 39 -7.86 -2.28 7.89
CA ALA A 39 -8.55 -3.57 7.80
C ALA A 39 -9.00 -3.85 6.36
N VAL A 40 -9.59 -2.86 5.70
CA VAL A 40 -10.00 -2.98 4.30
C VAL A 40 -8.80 -3.20 3.39
N LEU A 41 -7.73 -2.41 3.51
CA LEU A 41 -6.49 -2.62 2.73
C LEU A 41 -5.99 -4.07 2.85
N MET A 42 -5.95 -4.64 4.05
CA MET A 42 -5.49 -6.02 4.27
C MET A 42 -6.43 -7.08 3.67
N THR A 43 -7.71 -6.76 3.43
CA THR A 43 -8.70 -7.70 2.87
C THR A 43 -8.79 -7.66 1.35
N ILE A 44 -8.35 -6.58 0.71
CA ILE A 44 -8.51 -6.36 -0.75
C ILE A 44 -7.22 -6.61 -1.54
N ILE A 45 -6.10 -6.81 -0.86
CA ILE A 45 -4.82 -7.16 -1.47
C ILE A 45 -4.70 -8.69 -1.60
N ASP A 46 -3.86 -9.14 -2.54
CA ASP A 46 -3.54 -10.55 -2.67
C ASP A 46 -2.58 -11.05 -1.55
N GLU A 47 -2.41 -12.37 -1.45
CA GLU A 47 -1.58 -13.01 -0.43
C GLU A 47 -0.08 -12.63 -0.55
N ALA A 48 0.45 -12.46 -1.76
CA ALA A 48 1.83 -12.07 -1.97
C ALA A 48 2.07 -10.64 -1.50
N THR A 49 1.16 -9.71 -1.84
CA THR A 49 1.22 -8.32 -1.34
C THR A 49 1.09 -8.26 0.18
N TYR A 50 0.20 -9.08 0.78
CA TYR A 50 0.09 -9.16 2.24
C TYR A 50 1.40 -9.64 2.90
N LYS A 51 2.04 -10.67 2.32
CA LYS A 51 3.35 -11.16 2.80
C LYS A 51 4.44 -10.10 2.65
N LEU A 52 4.44 -9.33 1.56
CA LEU A 52 5.36 -8.22 1.34
C LEU A 52 5.18 -7.15 2.43
N ILE A 53 3.95 -6.69 2.66
CA ILE A 53 3.66 -5.70 3.72
C ILE A 53 4.12 -6.22 5.09
N LYS A 54 3.85 -7.49 5.39
CA LYS A 54 4.29 -8.11 6.65
C LYS A 54 5.81 -8.14 6.78
N ALA A 55 6.54 -8.36 5.70
CA ALA A 55 8.00 -8.31 5.68
C ALA A 55 8.51 -6.88 5.85
N LEU A 56 7.86 -5.89 5.24
CA LEU A 56 8.22 -4.47 5.34
C LEU A 56 7.93 -3.87 6.71
N CYS A 57 6.86 -4.31 7.38
CA CYS A 57 6.53 -3.86 8.74
C CYS A 57 7.42 -4.49 9.83
N ALA A 58 8.18 -5.55 9.53
CA ALA A 58 8.99 -6.23 10.52
C ALA A 58 10.04 -5.28 11.16
N PRO A 59 10.26 -5.33 12.49
CA PRO A 59 9.79 -6.33 13.45
C PRO A 59 8.37 -6.09 14.03
N LYS A 60 7.69 -5.01 13.64
CA LYS A 60 6.35 -4.67 14.11
C LYS A 60 5.27 -5.41 13.31
N LYS A 61 4.05 -5.46 13.85
CA LYS A 61 2.91 -6.03 13.11
C LYS A 61 2.29 -4.97 12.19
N PRO A 62 1.78 -5.34 11.01
CA PRO A 62 0.96 -4.44 10.19
C PRO A 62 -0.27 -3.90 10.95
N SER A 63 -0.73 -4.65 11.96
CA SER A 63 -1.83 -4.26 12.87
C SER A 63 -1.44 -3.21 13.92
N GLU A 64 -0.17 -2.85 14.04
CA GLU A 64 0.32 -1.79 14.92
C GLU A 64 0.70 -0.53 14.15
N GLU A 65 0.83 -0.64 12.83
CA GLU A 65 1.12 0.47 11.92
C GLU A 65 -0.17 1.12 11.40
N THR A 66 -0.05 2.36 10.93
CA THR A 66 -1.15 3.12 10.33
C THR A 66 -1.26 2.83 8.83
N PHE A 67 -2.44 3.09 8.26
CA PHE A 67 -2.66 2.96 6.83
C PHE A 67 -1.61 3.75 6.02
N ASP A 68 -1.39 5.03 6.37
CA ASP A 68 -0.40 5.90 5.70
C ASP A 68 1.05 5.39 5.79
N ALA A 69 1.44 4.83 6.94
CA ALA A 69 2.77 4.25 7.11
C ALA A 69 2.94 3.02 6.19
N ILE A 70 1.93 2.15 6.14
CA ILE A 70 1.94 0.96 5.28
C ILE A 70 1.97 1.34 3.79
N THR A 71 1.15 2.31 3.36
CA THR A 71 1.11 2.72 1.96
C THR A 71 2.46 3.30 1.51
N LYS A 72 3.10 4.11 2.35
CA LYS A 72 4.45 4.65 2.09
C LYS A 72 5.53 3.57 2.07
N LEU A 73 5.44 2.57 2.95
CA LEU A 73 6.41 1.46 2.97
C LEU A 73 6.35 0.67 1.65
N VAL A 74 5.15 0.35 1.18
CA VAL A 74 4.97 -0.38 -0.09
C VAL A 74 5.36 0.50 -1.27
N GLU A 75 4.98 1.77 -1.28
CA GLU A 75 5.37 2.72 -2.32
C GLU A 75 6.90 2.84 -2.43
N ASN A 76 7.61 3.00 -1.30
CA ASN A 76 9.08 3.03 -1.27
C ASN A 76 9.70 1.69 -1.72
N HIS A 77 9.01 0.57 -1.56
CA HIS A 77 9.50 -0.72 -2.02
C HIS A 77 9.33 -0.90 -3.54
N LEU A 78 8.18 -0.51 -4.08
CA LEU A 78 7.86 -0.62 -5.50
C LEU A 78 8.57 0.45 -6.34
N LYS A 79 8.72 1.65 -5.76
CA LYS A 79 9.51 2.76 -6.28
C LYS A 79 10.61 3.04 -5.28
N PRO A 80 11.69 2.24 -5.24
CA PRO A 80 12.85 2.60 -4.44
C PRO A 80 13.25 3.99 -4.89
N LYS A 81 13.18 4.96 -3.97
CA LYS A 81 13.65 6.33 -4.23
C LYS A 81 15.00 6.18 -4.92
N PRO A 82 15.19 6.75 -6.12
CA PRO A 82 16.53 6.80 -6.70
C PRO A 82 17.36 7.49 -5.65
N SER A 83 18.19 6.71 -4.97
CA SER A 83 19.02 7.22 -3.90
C SER A 83 19.84 8.33 -4.53
N ASP A 84 20.04 9.43 -3.82
CA ASP A 84 20.93 10.54 -4.17
C ASP A 84 22.42 10.11 -4.33
N LEU A 85 22.69 8.85 -4.66
CA LEU A 85 23.96 8.28 -5.12
C LEU A 85 24.14 8.37 -6.64
N MET A 86 23.15 8.91 -7.37
CA MET A 86 23.33 9.31 -8.77
C MET A 86 23.97 10.71 -8.92
N GLU A 87 24.47 11.33 -7.83
CA GLU A 87 25.31 12.53 -7.89
C GLU A 87 26.83 12.23 -7.90
N HIS A 88 27.26 10.98 -8.09
CA HIS A 88 28.69 10.64 -8.19
C HIS A 88 29.14 9.91 -9.47
N TYR A 89 28.34 9.91 -10.53
CA TYR A 89 28.83 9.54 -11.87
C TYR A 89 29.08 10.77 -12.75
N LYS A 90 29.83 11.75 -12.23
CA LYS A 90 30.78 12.50 -13.07
C LYS A 90 32.04 11.66 -13.20
N PHE A 91 32.01 10.65 -14.07
CA PHE A 91 33.24 10.02 -14.54
C PHE A 91 33.62 10.65 -15.88
N ASN A 92 34.54 11.61 -15.76
CA ASN A 92 35.52 12.14 -16.70
C ASN A 92 35.11 12.33 -18.17
#